data_AF-A0A074YDH9-F1
#
_entry.id   AF-A0A074YDH9-F1
#
_cell.length_a   1.000
_cell.length_b   1.000
_cell.length_c   1.000
_cell.angle_alpha   90.00
_cell.angle_beta   90.00
_cell.angle_gamma   90.00
#
_symmetry.space_group_name_H-M   'P 1'
#
loop_
_entity.id
_entity.type
_entity.pdbx_description
1 polymer ?
#
loop_
_entity_poly.entity_id
_entity_poly.type
_entity_poly.pdbx_seq_one_letter_code
_entity_poly.pdbx_strand_id
1 'polypeptide(L)'
;MLLDPALLTPDDPFYRQADYEEGLFIDYKLFQAQNTTPQFAFGYELTYTTFKYSSLTFWSSSNSLSFLPPEHGSYMSNPAPEGGLESL
;
A
#
# COMPACT_ATOMS: atom_id res chain seq x y z
N MET A 1 16.09 -19.07 -21.09
CA MET A 1 16.11 -19.42 -19.66
C MET A 1 14.97 -18.65 -19.02
N LEU A 2 13.82 -19.30 -18.88
CA LEU A 2 12.60 -18.72 -18.34
C LEU A 2 12.60 -19.02 -16.84
N LEU A 3 12.47 -17.99 -16.00
CA LEU A 3 12.38 -18.17 -14.56
C LEU A 3 10.97 -18.66 -14.26
N ASP A 4 10.88 -19.88 -13.73
CA ASP A 4 9.62 -20.50 -13.30
C ASP A 4 9.36 -20.08 -11.83
N PRO A 5 8.35 -19.23 -11.55
CA PRO A 5 8.03 -18.87 -10.18
C PRO A 5 7.49 -20.11 -9.47
N ALA A 6 8.13 -20.51 -8.38
CA ALA A 6 7.70 -21.68 -7.61
C ALA A 6 6.23 -21.52 -7.19
N LEU A 7 5.38 -22.42 -7.67
CA LEU A 7 3.99 -22.53 -7.21
C LEU A 7 3.96 -23.38 -5.94
N LEU A 8 3.01 -23.09 -5.05
CA LEU A 8 2.74 -23.89 -3.86
C LEU A 8 2.46 -25.34 -4.28
N THR A 9 3.46 -26.20 -4.12
CA THR A 9 3.38 -27.62 -4.41
C THR A 9 3.58 -28.35 -3.08
N PRO A 10 2.79 -29.40 -2.77
CA PRO A 10 2.96 -30.18 -1.55
C PRO A 10 4.39 -30.71 -1.34
N ASP A 11 5.15 -30.82 -2.44
CA ASP A 11 6.52 -31.33 -2.49
C ASP A 11 7.61 -30.26 -2.24
N ASP A 12 7.26 -28.97 -2.13
CA ASP A 12 8.21 -27.89 -1.78
C ASP A 12 7.75 -27.12 -0.53
N PRO A 13 8.04 -27.64 0.68
CA PRO A 13 7.70 -26.98 1.93
C PRO A 13 8.54 -25.72 2.21
N PHE A 14 9.49 -25.37 1.34
CA PHE A 14 10.39 -24.23 1.53
C PHE A 14 9.99 -22.97 0.73
N TYR A 15 8.80 -22.98 0.11
CA TYR A 15 8.26 -21.77 -0.50
C TYR A 15 8.03 -20.68 0.56
N ARG A 16 8.60 -19.49 0.35
CA ARG A 16 8.47 -18.37 1.28
C ARG A 16 7.17 -17.63 1.04
N GLN A 17 6.21 -17.83 1.93
CA GLN A 17 5.02 -16.98 2.05
C GLN A 17 5.21 -15.91 3.12
N ALA A 18 4.53 -14.78 2.94
CA ALA A 18 4.42 -13.73 3.93
C ALA A 18 2.95 -13.31 4.01
N ASP A 19 2.36 -13.40 5.20
CA ASP A 19 1.00 -12.97 5.45
C ASP A 19 1.02 -11.50 5.89
N TYR A 20 0.37 -10.62 5.12
CA TYR A 20 0.30 -9.19 5.37
C TYR A 20 -0.88 -8.82 6.28
N GLU A 21 -0.89 -9.34 7.50
CA GLU A 21 -1.95 -9.10 8.48
C GLU A 21 -2.00 -7.63 8.95
N GLU A 22 -0.90 -6.87 8.78
CA GLU A 22 -0.85 -5.45 9.09
C GLU A 22 -1.70 -4.59 8.12
N GLY A 23 -2.10 -5.15 6.97
CA GLY A 23 -2.86 -4.44 5.95
C GLY A 23 -2.20 -3.12 5.53
N LEU A 24 -2.92 -2.00 5.71
CA LEU A 24 -2.41 -0.66 5.36
C LEU A 24 -1.49 -0.05 6.43
N PHE A 25 -1.31 -0.70 7.58
CA PHE A 25 -0.54 -0.19 8.71
C PHE A 25 0.96 -0.49 8.56
N ILE A 26 1.58 0.11 7.56
CA ILE A 26 3.03 0.08 7.33
C ILE A 26 3.67 1.43 7.70
N ASP A 27 4.94 1.40 8.07
CA ASP A 27 5.76 2.58 8.43
C ASP A 27 5.11 3.47 9.52
N TYR A 28 4.97 4.77 9.25
CA TYR A 28 4.43 5.76 10.17
C TYR A 28 2.96 5.49 10.55
N LYS A 29 2.22 4.74 9.72
CA LYS A 29 0.84 4.37 10.05
C LYS A 29 0.79 3.36 11.19
N LEU A 30 1.76 2.45 11.23
CA LEU A 30 1.89 1.49 12.33
C LEU A 30 2.18 2.21 13.65
N PHE A 31 3.14 3.14 13.65
CA PHE A 31 3.50 3.89 14.85
C PHE A 31 2.34 4.72 15.41
N GLN A 32 1.55 5.33 14.52
CA GLN A 32 0.34 6.04 14.92
C GLN A 32 -0.74 5.11 15.48
N ALA A 33 -0.98 3.96 14.82
CA ALA A 33 -1.99 2.99 15.26
C ALA A 33 -1.64 2.37 16.63
N GLN A 34 -0.34 2.18 16.90
CA GLN A 34 0.15 1.61 18.17
C GLN A 34 0.48 2.67 19.22
N ASN A 35 0.31 3.97 18.90
CA ASN A 35 0.68 5.09 19.76
C ASN A 35 2.16 5.06 20.23
N THR A 36 3.04 4.54 19.38
CA THR A 36 4.49 4.42 19.64
C THR A 36 5.20 5.67 19.13
N THR A 37 6.05 6.29 19.97
CA THR A 37 6.80 7.50 19.59
C THR A 37 8.14 7.13 18.95
N PRO A 38 8.34 7.38 17.64
CA PRO A 38 9.63 7.16 17.00
C PRO A 38 10.65 8.21 17.43
N GLN A 39 11.95 7.87 17.39
CA GLN A 39 13.02 8.84 17.67
C GLN A 39 13.09 9.96 16.62
N PHE A 40 12.89 9.61 15.35
CA PHE A 40 12.73 10.54 14.24
C PHE A 40 11.50 10.10 13.44
N ALA A 41 10.46 10.94 13.42
CA ALA A 41 9.22 10.63 12.72
C ALA A 41 9.40 10.67 11.20
N PHE A 42 8.49 10.04 10.46
CA PHE A 42 8.45 10.15 9.01
C PHE A 42 8.33 11.63 8.58
N GLY A 43 9.18 12.05 7.66
CA GLY A 43 9.26 13.45 7.22
C GLY A 43 9.91 14.41 8.22
N TYR A 44 10.58 13.91 9.27
CA TYR A 44 11.34 14.75 10.19
C TYR A 44 12.70 15.15 9.59
N GLU A 45 12.99 16.45 9.61
CA GLU A 45 14.26 17.00 9.14
C GLU A 45 14.60 18.29 9.91
N LEU A 46 15.90 18.54 10.12
CA LEU A 46 16.39 19.79 10.68
C LEU A 46 16.85 20.73 9.56
N THR A 47 16.48 22.00 9.68
CA THR A 47 16.95 23.07 8.77
C THR A 47 17.65 24.16 9.58
N TYR A 48 18.46 25.00 8.93
CA TYR A 48 19.17 26.13 9.54
C TYR A 48 18.26 27.27 10.06
N THR A 49 16.94 27.19 9.84
CA THR A 49 15.94 28.15 10.34
C THR A 49 14.64 27.44 10.72
N THR A 50 13.70 28.18 11.32
CA THR A 50 12.40 27.66 11.76
C THR A 50 11.27 28.20 10.89
N PHE A 51 10.34 27.32 10.51
CA PHE A 51 9.16 27.67 9.73
C PHE A 51 7.91 27.70 10.62
N LYS A 52 6.99 28.64 10.36
CA LYS A 52 5.69 28.72 11.03
C LYS A 52 4.59 28.59 9.98
N TYR A 53 3.73 27.60 10.14
CA TYR A 53 2.55 27.44 9.30
C TYR A 53 1.43 28.37 9.79
N SER A 54 0.72 28.99 8.86
CA SER A 54 -0.45 29.84 9.15
C SER A 54 -1.41 29.85 7.96
N SER A 55 -2.66 30.27 8.19
CA SER A 55 -3.67 30.51 7.14
C SER A 55 -3.98 29.30 6.26
N LEU A 56 -4.16 28.11 6.84
CA LEU A 56 -4.65 26.95 6.12
C LEU A 56 -6.09 27.20 5.64
N THR A 57 -6.29 27.15 4.32
CA THR A 57 -7.62 27.28 3.70
C THR A 57 -7.91 26.03 2.88
N PHE A 58 -9.13 25.53 2.97
CA PHE A 58 -9.61 24.39 2.18
C PHE A 58 -10.92 24.75 1.50
N TRP A 59 -11.11 24.25 0.28
CA TRP A 59 -12.34 24.39 -0.48
C TRP A 59 -12.88 23.00 -0.74
N SER A 60 -14.12 22.73 -0.33
CA SER A 60 -14.76 21.46 -0.65
C SER A 60 -15.31 21.55 -2.08
N SER A 61 -14.72 20.81 -3.01
CA SER A 61 -15.39 20.47 -4.26
C SER A 61 -16.27 19.25 -4.00
N SER A 62 -17.58 19.39 -4.25
CA SER A 62 -18.53 18.29 -4.15
C SER A 62 -18.37 17.35 -5.35
N ASN A 63 -17.24 16.64 -5.41
CA ASN A 63 -17.07 15.50 -6.30
C ASN A 63 -17.52 14.24 -5.55
N SER A 64 -18.43 13.47 -6.14
CA SER A 64 -18.82 12.16 -5.62
C SER A 64 -17.63 11.22 -5.70
N LEU A 65 -16.88 11.08 -4.61
CA LEU A 65 -15.84 10.07 -4.48
C LEU A 65 -16.53 8.73 -4.24
N SER A 66 -16.50 7.82 -5.21
CA SER A 66 -16.87 6.42 -4.96
C SER A 66 -15.76 5.77 -4.12
N PHE A 67 -16.15 5.06 -3.05
CA PHE A 67 -15.22 4.25 -2.26
C PHE A 67 -14.60 3.12 -3.12
N LEU A 68 -15.32 2.71 -4.15
CA LEU A 68 -14.83 1.76 -5.13
C LEU A 68 -14.07 2.50 -6.23
N PRO A 69 -12.97 1.94 -6.76
CA PRO A 69 -12.42 2.41 -8.03
C PRO A 69 -13.54 2.35 -9.09
N PRO A 70 -13.45 3.17 -10.15
CA PRO A 70 -14.35 3.06 -11.29
C PRO A 70 -14.47 1.59 -11.70
N GLU A 71 -15.71 1.14 -11.94
CA GLU A 71 -15.98 -0.23 -12.34
C GLU A 71 -15.04 -0.62 -13.50
N HIS A 72 -14.16 -1.60 -13.24
CA HIS A 72 -13.35 -2.18 -14.29
C HIS A 72 -14.33 -2.88 -15.23
N GLY A 73 -14.40 -2.40 -16.48
CA GLY A 73 -15.33 -2.90 -17.49
C GLY A 73 -15.39 -4.42 -17.46
N SER A 74 -16.61 -4.96 -17.48
CA SER A 74 -16.91 -6.37 -17.35
C SER A 74 -16.20 -7.21 -18.43
N TYR A 75 -15.01 -7.70 -18.14
CA TYR A 75 -14.43 -8.81 -18.87
C TYR A 75 -14.99 -10.09 -18.26
N MET A 76 -15.53 -10.92 -19.15
CA MET A 76 -16.28 -12.12 -18.82
C MET A 76 -15.46 -13.10 -17.97
N SER A 77 -16.05 -13.51 -16.85
CA SER A 77 -15.85 -14.79 -16.14
C SER A 77 -14.47 -15.45 -16.23
N ASN A 78 -13.50 -14.96 -15.45
CA ASN A 78 -12.64 -15.76 -14.56
C ASN A 78 -11.80 -14.78 -13.73
N PRO A 79 -11.69 -14.89 -12.39
CA PRO A 79 -10.71 -14.09 -11.66
C PRO A 79 -9.32 -14.37 -12.25
N ALA A 80 -8.61 -13.31 -12.63
CA ALA A 80 -7.22 -13.42 -13.05
C ALA A 80 -6.40 -14.03 -11.90
N PRO A 81 -5.51 -15.00 -12.16
CA PRO A 81 -4.59 -15.50 -11.15
C PRO A 81 -3.82 -14.34 -10.53
N GLU A 82 -3.64 -14.37 -9.21
CA GLU A 82 -2.82 -13.38 -8.49
C GLU A 82 -1.37 -13.52 -8.97
N GLY A 83 -1.00 -12.66 -9.92
CA GLY A 83 0.25 -12.77 -10.67
C GLY A 83 0.05 -12.19 -12.07
N GLY A 84 0.23 -10.88 -12.20
CA GLY A 84 -0.06 -10.10 -13.40
C GLY A 84 0.45 -10.76 -14.69
N LEU A 85 -0.47 -10.98 -15.63
CA LEU A 85 -0.19 -11.53 -16.96
C LEU A 85 0.38 -10.48 -17.94
N GLU A 86 0.61 -9.25 -17.48
CA GLU A 86 1.07 -8.11 -18.31
C GLU A 86 2.61 -8.03 -18.42
N SER A 87 3.34 -9.02 -17.89
CA SER A 87 4.80 -9.06 -18.01
C SER A 87 5.20 -10.01 -19.15
N LEU A 88 4.84 -9.64 -20.39
CA LEU A 88 5.42 -10.19 -21.62
C LEU A 88 5.93 -9.06 -22.51
#